data_AF-A0A7W2YAP3-F1
#
_entry.id   AF-A0A7W2YAP3-F1
#
_cell.length_a   1.000
_cell.length_b   1.000
_cell.length_c   1.000
_cell.angle_alpha   90.00
_cell.angle_beta   90.00
_cell.angle_gamma   90.00
#
_symmetry.space_group_name_H-M   'P 1'
#
loop_
_entity.id
_entity.type
_entity.pdbx_description
1 polymer ?
#
loop_
_entity_poly.entity_id
_entity_poly.type
_entity_poly.pdbx_seq_one_letter_code
_entity_poly.pdbx_strand_id
1 'polypeptide(L)'
;MNFKLILAISVLLISGCKATNELEPVSKVKPGVAKEGSLANQKLISDATASLEKIVGDSINDSGTEILKFVIQQPVGEVGSRSWREMWIVKSPNNGIQFLITFKEAGTGAADFEIKQMGKKS
;
A
#
# COMPACT_ATOMS: atom_id res chain seq x y z
N MET A 1 -58.33 -26.26 8.51
CA MET A 1 -57.66 -24.95 8.67
C MET A 1 -56.18 -25.21 8.43
N ASN A 2 -55.71 -24.91 7.21
CA ASN A 2 -54.53 -25.55 6.64
C ASN A 2 -53.28 -24.69 6.87
N PHE A 3 -52.33 -25.22 7.64
CA PHE A 3 -50.99 -24.69 7.89
C PHE A 3 -50.21 -24.62 6.57
N LYS A 4 -50.33 -23.52 5.83
CA LYS A 4 -49.52 -23.25 4.63
C LYS A 4 -49.22 -21.75 4.53
N LEU A 5 -48.39 -21.19 5.42
CA LEU A 5 -47.76 -19.90 5.15
C LEU A 5 -46.60 -19.52 6.09
N ILE A 6 -45.64 -20.41 6.36
CA ILE A 6 -44.38 -19.99 7.00
C ILE A 6 -43.22 -20.65 6.28
N LEU A 7 -42.90 -20.16 5.08
CA LEU A 7 -41.61 -20.40 4.44
C LEU A 7 -41.35 -19.30 3.39
N ALA A 8 -41.47 -18.03 3.79
CA ALA A 8 -40.92 -16.93 3.00
C ALA A 8 -39.41 -16.88 3.27
N ILE A 9 -38.73 -17.71 2.50
CA ILE A 9 -37.29 -17.90 2.46
C ILE A 9 -36.58 -16.55 2.29
N SER A 10 -35.76 -16.24 3.28
CA SER A 10 -34.82 -15.12 3.41
C SER A 10 -33.70 -15.19 2.37
N VAL A 11 -34.03 -15.21 1.08
CA VAL A 11 -33.05 -15.17 -0.02
C VAL A 11 -33.17 -13.82 -0.68
N LEU A 12 -32.18 -12.97 -0.44
CA LEU A 12 -31.66 -11.91 -1.32
C LEU A 12 -31.07 -10.84 -0.42
N LEU A 13 -29.80 -10.95 -0.04
CA LEU A 13 -28.91 -9.82 0.28
C LEU A 13 -27.49 -10.37 0.53
N ILE A 14 -26.90 -11.03 -0.49
CA ILE A 14 -25.45 -11.18 -0.56
C ILE A 14 -24.99 -10.69 -1.94
N SER A 15 -25.32 -9.45 -2.26
CA SER A 15 -24.55 -8.69 -3.26
C SER A 15 -23.21 -8.37 -2.60
N GLY A 16 -22.32 -9.35 -2.57
CA GLY A 16 -20.94 -9.14 -2.13
C GLY A 16 -20.33 -8.02 -2.97
N CYS A 17 -19.90 -6.95 -2.31
CA CYS A 17 -19.08 -5.94 -2.94
C CYS A 17 -17.93 -6.65 -3.66
N LYS A 18 -17.86 -6.55 -4.99
CA LYS A 18 -16.73 -7.04 -5.76
C LYS A 18 -15.51 -6.26 -5.28
N ALA A 19 -14.73 -6.83 -4.37
CA ALA A 19 -13.40 -6.33 -4.08
C ALA A 19 -12.65 -6.29 -5.42
N THR A 20 -12.25 -5.10 -5.84
CA THR A 20 -11.49 -4.94 -7.07
C THR A 20 -10.11 -5.53 -6.83
N ASN A 21 -9.67 -6.43 -7.71
CA ASN A 21 -8.33 -7.04 -7.63
C ASN A 21 -7.19 -6.07 -8.00
N GLU A 22 -7.53 -4.81 -8.30
CA GLU A 22 -6.60 -3.77 -8.70
C GLU A 22 -6.62 -2.61 -7.71
N LEU A 23 -5.44 -2.00 -7.55
CA LEU A 23 -5.28 -0.80 -6.73
C LEU A 23 -5.93 0.39 -7.42
N GLU A 24 -6.93 0.99 -6.77
CA GLU A 24 -7.51 2.23 -7.25
C GLU A 24 -6.42 3.31 -7.46
N PRO A 25 -6.59 4.24 -8.40
CA PRO A 25 -5.67 5.36 -8.57
C PRO A 25 -5.45 6.13 -7.27
N VAL A 26 -4.23 6.64 -7.05
CA VAL A 26 -3.87 7.40 -5.83
C VAL A 26 -4.79 8.61 -5.61
N SER A 27 -5.32 9.21 -6.67
CA SER A 27 -6.29 10.32 -6.60
C SER A 27 -7.61 9.96 -5.93
N LYS A 28 -7.94 8.66 -5.81
CA LYS A 28 -9.13 8.16 -5.11
C LYS A 28 -8.85 7.77 -3.66
N VAL A 29 -7.58 7.77 -3.23
CA VAL A 29 -7.23 7.53 -1.83
C VAL A 29 -7.77 8.68 -0.99
N LYS A 30 -8.69 8.36 -0.08
CA LYS A 30 -9.30 9.36 0.80
C LYS A 30 -8.21 10.00 1.68
N PRO A 31 -8.20 11.33 1.85
CA PRO A 31 -7.32 11.97 2.83
C PRO A 31 -7.52 11.36 4.22
N GLY A 32 -6.43 11.21 4.98
CA GLY A 32 -6.49 10.71 6.36
C GLY A 32 -6.57 9.18 6.52
N VAL A 33 -6.52 8.39 5.44
CA VAL A 33 -6.45 6.92 5.53
C VAL A 33 -5.04 6.37 5.70
N ALA A 34 -4.03 7.24 5.63
CA ALA A 34 -2.64 6.86 5.80
C ALA A 34 -2.41 6.38 7.23
N LYS A 35 -1.85 5.18 7.39
CA LYS A 35 -1.46 4.61 8.68
C LYS A 35 0.06 4.53 8.77
N GLU A 36 0.64 5.06 9.84
CA GLU A 36 2.08 4.94 10.08
C GLU A 36 2.51 3.47 10.17
N GLY A 37 3.68 3.18 9.60
CA GLY A 37 4.27 1.86 9.51
C GLY A 37 4.38 1.35 8.07
N SER A 38 4.73 0.08 7.96
CA SER A 38 4.88 -0.62 6.69
C SER A 38 4.30 -2.02 6.80
N LEU A 39 3.67 -2.51 5.73
CA LEU A 39 3.28 -3.91 5.58
C LEU A 39 4.39 -4.74 4.94
N ALA A 40 5.41 -4.09 4.38
CA ALA A 40 6.57 -4.75 3.83
C ALA A 40 7.39 -5.42 4.95
N ASN A 41 7.89 -6.62 4.67
CA ASN A 41 8.82 -7.29 5.57
C ASN A 41 10.19 -6.60 5.59
N GLN A 42 11.07 -7.01 6.50
CA GLN A 42 12.39 -6.39 6.66
C GLN A 42 13.25 -6.43 5.39
N LYS A 43 13.17 -7.50 4.58
CA LYS A 43 13.95 -7.62 3.33
C LYS A 43 13.48 -6.61 2.30
N LEU A 44 12.18 -6.54 2.06
CA LEU A 44 11.57 -5.55 1.16
C LEU A 44 11.86 -4.13 1.63
N ILE A 45 11.84 -3.91 2.95
CA ILE A 45 12.18 -2.61 3.50
C ILE A 45 13.62 -2.25 3.18
N SER A 46 14.55 -3.17 3.41
CA SER A 46 15.97 -2.97 3.12
C SER A 46 16.22 -2.69 1.64
N ASP A 47 15.57 -3.42 0.74
CA ASP A 47 15.78 -3.30 -0.70
C ASP A 47 15.20 -1.99 -1.25
N ALA A 48 14.01 -1.61 -0.79
CA ALA A 48 13.40 -0.33 -1.14
C ALA A 48 14.22 0.84 -0.58
N THR A 49 14.73 0.75 0.65
CA THR A 49 15.63 1.77 1.23
C THR A 49 16.90 1.93 0.40
N ALA A 50 17.58 0.83 0.05
CA ALA A 50 18.79 0.90 -0.77
C ALA A 50 18.52 1.50 -2.17
N SER A 51 17.32 1.29 -2.70
CA SER A 51 16.89 1.91 -3.96
C SER A 51 16.60 3.41 -3.79
N LEU A 52 16.02 3.82 -2.66
CA LEU A 52 15.83 5.23 -2.32
C LEU A 52 17.15 5.97 -2.15
N GLU A 53 18.13 5.39 -1.46
CA GLU A 53 19.49 5.94 -1.30
C GLU A 53 20.11 6.28 -2.67
N LYS A 54 19.98 5.36 -3.64
CA LYS A 54 20.45 5.59 -5.02
C LYS A 54 19.71 6.74 -5.72
N ILE A 55 18.42 6.94 -5.42
CA ILE A 55 17.61 8.00 -6.03
C ILE A 55 17.92 9.37 -5.40
N VAL A 56 18.09 9.42 -4.08
CA VAL A 56 18.40 10.68 -3.36
C VAL A 56 19.86 11.08 -3.50
N GLY A 57 20.75 10.13 -3.76
CA GLY A 57 22.19 10.38 -3.95
C GLY A 57 22.99 10.50 -2.65
N ASP A 58 22.33 10.31 -1.50
CA ASP A 58 22.90 10.41 -0.16
C ASP A 58 22.63 9.13 0.65
N SER A 59 23.50 8.84 1.61
CA SER A 59 23.27 7.80 2.60
C SER A 59 22.16 8.23 3.55
N ILE A 60 21.08 7.45 3.62
CA ILE A 60 19.98 7.74 4.55
C ILE A 60 20.41 7.49 6.01
N ASN A 61 21.55 6.85 6.25
CA ASN A 61 22.10 6.65 7.58
C ASN A 61 22.89 7.86 8.12
N ASP A 62 22.99 8.95 7.36
CA ASP A 62 23.65 10.16 7.83
C ASP A 62 22.84 10.83 8.95
N SER A 63 23.55 11.32 9.96
CA SER A 63 23.00 11.84 11.22
C SER A 63 22.02 13.00 10.98
N GLY A 64 20.72 12.68 10.97
CA GLY A 64 19.62 13.63 10.76
C GLY A 64 18.63 13.22 9.68
N THR A 65 18.90 12.16 8.92
CA THR A 65 17.95 11.64 7.93
C THR A 65 17.13 10.48 8.50
N GLU A 66 15.82 10.51 8.29
CA GLU A 66 14.89 9.45 8.69
C GLU A 66 13.96 9.06 7.54
N ILE A 67 13.53 7.79 7.50
CA ILE A 67 12.49 7.32 6.58
C ILE A 67 11.21 7.08 7.35
N LEU A 68 10.27 8.00 7.19
CA LEU A 68 8.90 7.84 7.68
C LEU A 68 8.12 6.99 6.66
N LYS A 69 7.38 6.00 7.14
CA LYS A 69 6.65 5.05 6.28
C LYS A 69 5.17 5.09 6.62
N PHE A 70 4.34 5.13 5.60
CA PHE A 70 2.89 5.17 5.76
C PHE A 70 2.22 4.22 4.77
N VAL A 71 1.37 3.33 5.26
CA VAL A 71 0.48 2.53 4.42
C VAL A 71 -0.67 3.41 3.95
N ILE A 72 -0.81 3.60 2.64
CA ILE A 72 -1.84 4.47 2.06
C ILE A 72 -2.95 3.70 1.35
N GLN A 73 -2.69 2.45 0.94
CA GLN A 73 -3.69 1.52 0.41
C GLN A 73 -3.41 0.12 0.93
N GLN A 74 -4.46 -0.54 1.43
CA GLN A 74 -4.39 -1.92 1.91
C GLN A 74 -4.19 -2.91 0.75
N PRO A 75 -3.69 -4.13 1.01
CA PRO A 75 -3.52 -5.15 0.00
C PRO A 75 -4.83 -5.52 -0.69
N VAL A 76 -4.80 -5.60 -2.03
CA VAL A 76 -5.89 -6.08 -2.88
C VAL A 76 -5.42 -7.23 -3.76
N GLY A 77 -6.33 -8.12 -4.16
CA GLY A 77 -6.03 -9.33 -4.92
C GLY A 77 -5.90 -10.59 -4.06
N GLU A 78 -5.60 -11.70 -4.73
CA GLU A 78 -5.46 -13.02 -4.10
C GLU A 78 -4.12 -13.16 -3.38
N VAL A 79 -4.10 -13.92 -2.27
CA VAL A 79 -2.88 -14.23 -1.51
C VAL A 79 -1.79 -14.78 -2.45
N GLY A 80 -0.57 -14.24 -2.36
CA GLY A 80 0.55 -14.59 -3.24
C GLY A 80 0.62 -13.74 -4.52
N SER A 81 -0.36 -12.86 -4.74
CA SER A 81 -0.42 -11.91 -5.86
C SER A 81 -0.91 -10.52 -5.45
N ARG A 82 -1.00 -10.26 -4.15
CA ARG A 82 -1.57 -9.01 -3.63
C ARG A 82 -0.69 -7.83 -4.01
N SER A 83 -1.32 -6.67 -4.16
CA SER A 83 -0.60 -5.41 -4.31
C SER A 83 -1.08 -4.41 -3.27
N TRP A 84 -0.17 -3.59 -2.75
CA TRP A 84 -0.47 -2.51 -1.81
C TRP A 84 0.42 -1.29 -2.09
N ARG A 85 0.06 -0.14 -1.53
CA ARG A 85 0.86 1.09 -1.68
C ARG A 85 1.20 1.71 -0.34
N GLU A 86 2.43 2.19 -0.29
CA GLU A 86 2.97 2.94 0.83
C GLU A 86 3.52 4.28 0.34
N MET A 87 3.46 5.29 1.20
CA MET A 87 4.14 6.57 1.02
C MET A 87 5.31 6.61 1.98
N TRP A 88 6.51 6.76 1.44
CA TRP A 88 7.73 6.87 2.23
C TRP A 88 8.29 8.27 2.08
N ILE A 89 8.64 8.88 3.21
CA ILE A 89 9.18 10.24 3.26
C ILE A 89 10.61 10.13 3.75
N VAL A 90 11.56 10.46 2.88
CA VAL A 90 12.95 10.66 3.27
C VAL A 90 13.05 12.09 3.79
N LYS A 91 13.13 12.22 5.11
CA LYS A 91 13.17 13.51 5.81
C LYS A 91 14.60 13.78 6.25
N SER A 92 15.17 14.86 5.74
CA SER A 92 16.42 15.44 6.22
C SER A 92 16.12 16.73 6.99
N PRO A 93 17.09 17.32 7.71
CA PRO A 93 16.82 18.51 8.54
C PRO A 93 16.19 19.69 7.78
N ASN A 94 16.48 19.80 6.48
CA ASN A 94 16.08 20.93 5.65
C ASN A 94 15.06 20.57 4.56
N ASN A 95 14.71 19.29 4.37
CA ASN A 95 13.82 18.87 3.29
C ASN A 95 13.09 17.55 3.60
N GLY A 96 11.98 17.30 2.90
CA GLY A 96 11.27 16.03 2.92
C GLY A 96 10.89 15.62 1.51
N ILE A 97 11.48 14.54 1.00
CA ILE A 97 11.15 14.00 -0.33
C ILE A 97 10.18 12.83 -0.14
N GLN A 98 9.04 12.91 -0.82
CA GLN A 98 8.00 11.90 -0.75
C GLN A 98 8.11 10.93 -1.92
N PHE A 99 7.96 9.64 -1.63
CA PHE A 99 8.02 8.55 -2.59
C PHE A 99 6.80 7.66 -2.43
N LEU A 100 6.09 7.44 -3.52
CA LEU A 100 5.07 6.41 -3.62
C LEU A 100 5.74 5.09 -3.96
N ILE A 101 5.57 4.09 -3.10
CA ILE A 101 6.06 2.73 -3.32
C ILE A 101 4.87 1.81 -3.54
N THR A 102 4.86 1.11 -4.67
CA THR A 102 3.89 0.06 -4.95
C THR A 102 4.57 -1.28 -4.77
N PHE A 103 4.07 -2.09 -3.86
CA PHE A 103 4.54 -3.46 -3.65
C PHE A 103 3.57 -4.45 -4.31
N LYS A 104 4.12 -5.54 -4.83
CA LYS A 104 3.36 -6.63 -5.45
C LYS A 104 3.93 -7.97 -5.05
N GLU A 105 3.14 -8.82 -4.41
CA GLU A 105 3.50 -10.20 -4.14
C GLU A 105 3.76 -10.96 -5.44
N ALA A 106 4.81 -11.77 -5.45
CA ALA A 106 5.30 -12.55 -6.57
C ALA A 106 5.42 -14.03 -6.17
N GLY A 107 4.34 -14.60 -5.61
CA GLY A 107 4.29 -15.98 -5.13
C GLY A 107 4.67 -16.15 -3.66
N THR A 108 5.05 -17.35 -3.26
CA THR A 108 5.31 -17.71 -1.85
C THR A 108 6.52 -17.00 -1.28
N GLY A 109 6.29 -15.89 -0.58
CA GLY A 109 7.28 -15.19 0.23
C GLY A 109 8.14 -14.17 -0.52
N ALA A 110 7.86 -13.92 -1.79
CA ALA A 110 8.53 -12.90 -2.59
C ALA A 110 7.57 -11.75 -2.92
N ALA A 111 8.11 -10.54 -3.04
CA ALA A 111 7.40 -9.41 -3.59
C ALA A 111 8.38 -8.51 -4.35
N ASP A 112 7.87 -7.86 -5.40
CA ASP A 112 8.54 -6.82 -6.14
C ASP A 112 8.05 -5.45 -5.68
N PHE A 113 8.80 -4.40 -6.03
CA PHE A 113 8.40 -3.03 -5.76
C PHE A 113 8.76 -2.05 -6.89
N GLU A 114 7.96 -1.00 -6.98
CA GLU A 114 8.18 0.16 -7.87
C GLU A 114 8.21 1.43 -7.02
N ILE A 115 9.12 2.36 -7.32
CA ILE A 115 9.27 3.64 -6.61
C ILE A 115 8.99 4.80 -7.56
N LYS A 116 8.12 5.72 -7.13
CA LYS A 116 7.84 6.97 -7.82
C LYS A 116 8.02 8.17 -6.90
N GLN A 117 8.90 9.09 -7.25
CA GLN A 117 9.04 10.36 -6.53
C GLN A 117 7.79 11.23 -6.73
N MET A 118 7.28 11.78 -5.64
CA MET A 118 6.10 12.66 -5.62
C MET A 118 6.54 14.12 -5.52
N GLY A 119 5.86 15.01 -6.24
CA GLY A 119 6.05 16.46 -6.09
C GLY A 119 7.19 17.10 -6.89
N LYS A 120 7.94 16.35 -7.71
CA LYS A 120 8.78 16.99 -8.75
C LYS A 120 7.84 17.56 -9.82
N LYS A 121 7.67 18.89 -9.85
CA LYS A 121 7.25 19.56 -11.08
C LYS A 121 8.35 19.32 -12.11
N SER A 122 7.97 18.78 -13.27
CA SER A 122 8.79 18.90 -14.48
C SER A 122 9.00 20.37 -14.83
#